data_AF-A0A822ZS20-F1
#
_entry.id   AF-A0A822ZS20-F1
#
_cell.length_a   1.000
_cell.length_b   1.000
_cell.length_c   1.000
_cell.angle_alpha   90.00
_cell.angle_beta   90.00
_cell.angle_gamma   90.00
#
_symmetry.space_group_name_H-M   'P 1'
#
loop_
_entity.id
_entity.type
_entity.pdbx_description
1 polymer ?
#
loop_
_entity_poly.entity_id
_entity_poly.type
_entity_poly.pdbx_seq_one_letter_code
_entity_poly.pdbx_strand_id
1 'polypeptide(L)'
;MPKGSKLEDGLNLFVGLPLDAVSHGNTLNHVRAIGAGLKALKLLGVEGVEFPIWWGIAEKEARGRYDWLGYLELVEMVRDAGLKLHVSLCFHAAKQAKIELPDWVSKIGEAQPDIFFTNRSRRRYKECLSLAVDDFPVLYGKTLVQVYQVFL
;
A
#
# COMPACT_ATOMS: atom_id res chain seq x y z
N MET A 1 -6.68 -49.55 -15.71
CA MET A 1 -6.09 -48.58 -14.77
C MET A 1 -6.83 -47.26 -14.94
N PRO A 2 -7.49 -46.71 -13.90
CA PRO A 2 -8.10 -45.41 -14.02
C PRO A 2 -6.99 -44.36 -14.07
N LYS A 3 -7.03 -43.50 -15.09
CA LYS A 3 -6.20 -42.31 -15.22
C LYS A 3 -6.50 -41.40 -14.02
N GLY A 4 -5.47 -41.08 -13.23
CA GLY A 4 -5.57 -40.13 -12.13
C GLY A 4 -6.25 -38.85 -12.60
N SER A 5 -7.32 -38.49 -11.91
CA SER A 5 -8.09 -37.26 -12.10
C SER A 5 -7.17 -36.04 -12.04
N LYS A 6 -7.47 -35.05 -12.90
CA LYS A 6 -6.92 -33.69 -12.86
C LYS A 6 -6.73 -33.25 -11.40
N LEU A 7 -5.53 -32.77 -11.06
CA LEU A 7 -5.30 -31.98 -9.86
C LEU A 7 -6.42 -30.94 -9.78
N GLU A 8 -7.22 -31.04 -8.73
CA GLU A 8 -8.26 -30.08 -8.40
C GLU A 8 -7.65 -28.68 -8.38
N ASP A 9 -8.43 -27.69 -8.82
CA ASP A 9 -8.03 -26.28 -8.93
C ASP A 9 -7.40 -25.82 -7.60
N GLY A 10 -6.06 -25.78 -7.57
CA GLY A 10 -5.30 -25.66 -6.33
C GLY A 10 -5.53 -24.30 -5.67
N LEU A 11 -5.80 -24.28 -4.37
CA LEU A 11 -5.89 -23.04 -3.60
C LEU A 11 -4.54 -22.32 -3.64
N ASN A 12 -4.53 -21.09 -4.19
CA ASN A 12 -3.34 -20.25 -4.21
C ASN A 12 -3.17 -19.54 -2.86
N LEU A 13 -2.16 -19.94 -2.09
CA LEU A 13 -1.83 -19.30 -0.81
C LEU A 13 -0.88 -18.12 -1.04
N PHE A 14 -1.28 -16.95 -0.56
CA PHE A 14 -0.45 -15.76 -0.46
C PHE A 14 -0.19 -15.41 1.00
N VAL A 15 1.03 -14.97 1.31
CA VAL A 15 1.41 -14.55 2.68
C VAL A 15 1.67 -13.05 2.70
N GLY A 16 0.98 -12.35 3.59
CA GLY A 16 1.20 -10.92 3.81
C GLY A 16 2.56 -10.66 4.44
N LEU A 17 3.32 -9.73 3.85
CA LEU A 17 4.55 -9.22 4.44
C LEU A 17 4.23 -8.21 5.55
N PRO A 18 5.21 -7.87 6.41
CA PRO A 18 5.03 -6.81 7.41
C PRO A 18 4.55 -5.50 6.76
N LEU A 19 3.59 -4.82 7.41
CA LEU A 19 3.01 -3.56 6.92
C LEU A 19 4.05 -2.44 6.75
N ASP A 20 5.16 -2.54 7.49
CA ASP A 20 6.29 -1.62 7.49
C ASP A 20 7.50 -2.16 6.68
N ALA A 21 7.30 -3.15 5.80
CA ALA A 21 8.38 -3.67 4.94
C ALA A 21 9.10 -2.56 4.16
N VAL A 22 8.35 -1.55 3.70
CA VAL A 22 8.90 -0.28 3.23
C VAL A 22 8.69 0.77 4.32
N SER A 23 9.76 1.42 4.73
CA SER A 23 9.77 2.44 5.77
C SER A 23 9.16 3.76 5.29
N HIS A 24 8.81 4.64 6.23
CA HIS A 24 8.40 6.01 5.93
C HIS A 24 9.47 6.86 5.20
N GLY A 25 10.73 6.41 5.20
CA GLY A 25 11.83 6.98 4.42
C GLY A 25 12.02 6.36 3.04
N ASN A 26 11.06 5.55 2.59
CA ASN A 26 11.08 4.80 1.33
C ASN A 26 12.30 3.88 1.18
N THR A 27 12.68 3.22 2.27
CA THR A 27 13.75 2.22 2.30
C THR A 27 13.23 0.92 2.89
N LEU A 28 13.83 -0.22 2.54
CA LEU A 28 13.42 -1.50 3.08
C LEU A 28 13.83 -1.68 4.54
N ASN A 29 12.84 -2.03 5.37
CA ASN A 29 13.08 -2.50 6.73
C ASN A 29 13.44 -3.99 6.72
N HIS A 30 14.31 -4.41 7.63
CA HIS A 30 14.61 -5.82 7.89
C HIS A 30 14.98 -6.66 6.65
N VAL A 31 15.67 -6.07 5.66
CA VAL A 31 16.02 -6.69 4.35
C VAL A 31 16.48 -8.14 4.46
N ARG A 32 17.40 -8.44 5.39
CA ARG A 32 17.92 -9.81 5.57
C ARG A 32 16.85 -10.79 6.05
N ALA A 33 15.99 -10.38 6.96
CA ALA A 33 14.92 -11.21 7.50
C ALA A 33 13.82 -11.43 6.45
N ILE A 34 13.45 -10.39 5.70
CA ILE A 34 12.52 -10.50 4.57
C ILE A 34 13.09 -11.48 3.53
N GLY A 35 14.35 -11.32 3.12
CA GLY A 35 14.98 -12.20 2.14
C GLY A 35 15.05 -13.66 2.59
N ALA A 36 15.33 -13.92 3.87
CA ALA A 36 15.28 -15.27 4.45
C ALA A 36 13.85 -15.84 4.47
N GLY A 37 12.87 -15.02 4.84
CA GLY A 37 11.45 -15.37 4.84
C GLY A 37 10.93 -15.75 3.46
N LEU A 38 11.23 -14.94 2.43
CA LEU A 38 10.83 -15.22 1.05
C LEU A 38 11.36 -16.57 0.55
N LYS A 39 12.63 -16.89 0.84
CA LYS A 39 13.21 -18.19 0.49
C LYS A 39 12.50 -19.34 1.21
N ALA A 40 12.19 -19.18 2.49
CA ALA A 40 11.46 -20.18 3.26
C ALA A 40 10.04 -20.40 2.72
N LEU A 41 9.31 -19.32 2.41
CA LEU A 41 7.98 -19.38 1.81
C LEU A 41 7.99 -20.13 0.48
N LYS A 42 8.99 -19.87 -0.38
CA LYS A 42 9.13 -20.58 -1.65
C LYS A 42 9.36 -22.08 -1.44
N LEU A 43 10.22 -22.46 -0.49
CA LEU A 43 10.48 -23.88 -0.15
C LEU A 43 9.22 -24.59 0.38
N LEU A 44 8.34 -23.86 1.07
CA LEU A 44 7.07 -24.37 1.59
C LEU A 44 5.97 -24.48 0.51
N GLY A 45 6.25 -24.09 -0.73
CA GLY A 45 5.29 -24.16 -1.83
C GLY A 45 4.22 -23.07 -1.81
N VAL A 46 4.48 -21.95 -1.12
CA VAL A 46 3.61 -20.76 -1.16
C VAL A 46 3.64 -20.17 -2.57
N GLU A 47 2.47 -19.73 -3.06
CA GLU A 47 2.32 -19.21 -4.41
C GLU A 47 2.94 -17.82 -4.57
N GLY A 48 2.72 -16.96 -3.57
CA GLY A 48 3.21 -15.59 -3.60
C GLY A 48 3.12 -14.88 -2.25
N VAL A 49 3.43 -13.59 -2.29
CA VAL A 49 3.30 -12.69 -1.15
C VAL A 49 2.41 -11.51 -1.49
N GLU A 50 1.90 -10.88 -0.44
CA GLU A 50 1.13 -9.64 -0.53
C GLU A 50 1.80 -8.56 0.31
N PHE A 51 1.78 -7.31 -0.17
CA PHE A 51 2.16 -6.16 0.65
C PHE A 51 1.44 -4.88 0.24
N PRO A 52 1.27 -3.93 1.17
CA PRO A 52 0.66 -2.64 0.87
C PRO A 52 1.62 -1.66 0.18
N ILE A 53 1.15 -1.00 -0.87
CA ILE A 53 1.73 0.22 -1.42
C ILE A 53 1.01 1.41 -0.78
N TRP A 54 1.73 2.14 0.07
CA TRP A 54 1.20 3.25 0.84
C TRP A 54 1.32 4.55 0.04
N TRP A 55 0.19 5.21 -0.18
CA TRP A 55 0.15 6.51 -0.86
C TRP A 55 1.06 7.54 -0.20
N GLY A 56 1.04 7.61 1.14
CA GLY A 56 1.88 8.53 1.91
C GLY A 56 3.37 8.22 1.95
N ILE A 57 3.80 7.06 1.42
CA ILE A 57 5.22 6.79 1.16
C ILE A 57 5.52 7.13 -0.31
N ALA A 58 4.75 6.57 -1.23
CA ALA A 58 5.02 6.66 -2.66
C ALA A 58 4.88 8.08 -3.22
N GLU A 59 4.00 8.93 -2.69
CA GLU A 59 3.77 10.32 -3.16
C GLU A 59 3.89 11.33 -1.99
N LYS A 60 4.83 11.07 -1.07
CA LYS A 60 4.93 11.73 0.24
C LYS A 60 4.97 13.26 0.17
N GLU A 61 5.95 13.82 -0.55
CA GLU A 61 6.32 15.24 -0.41
C GLU A 61 5.36 16.19 -1.12
N ALA A 62 4.97 15.87 -2.35
CA ALA A 62 4.17 16.75 -3.19
C ALA A 62 3.40 15.95 -4.25
N ARG A 63 2.24 16.48 -4.65
CA ARG A 63 1.41 15.88 -5.70
C ARG A 63 2.19 15.71 -7.00
N GLY A 64 2.20 14.50 -7.55
CA GLY A 64 2.91 14.09 -8.76
C GLY A 64 4.41 13.82 -8.56
N ARG A 65 4.94 13.94 -7.34
CA ARG A 65 6.33 13.56 -7.03
C ARG A 65 6.34 12.18 -6.38
N TYR A 66 6.52 11.18 -7.24
CA TYR A 66 6.56 9.79 -6.80
C TYR A 66 7.98 9.33 -6.50
N ASP A 67 8.13 8.57 -5.43
CA ASP A 67 9.34 7.83 -5.13
C ASP A 67 9.02 6.35 -4.88
N TRP A 68 9.46 5.50 -5.80
CA TRP A 68 9.15 4.07 -5.82
C TRP A 68 10.33 3.20 -5.38
N LEU A 69 11.48 3.79 -5.01
CA LEU A 69 12.73 3.05 -4.81
C LEU A 69 12.60 1.89 -3.83
N GLY A 70 12.05 2.13 -2.63
CA GLY A 70 11.87 1.07 -1.63
C GLY A 70 10.92 -0.03 -2.09
N TYR A 71 9.84 0.33 -2.81
CA TYR A 71 8.93 -0.66 -3.38
C TYR A 71 9.56 -1.48 -4.50
N LEU A 72 10.30 -0.85 -5.40
CA LEU A 72 11.01 -1.54 -6.48
C LEU A 72 12.02 -2.55 -5.92
N GLU A 73 12.78 -2.17 -4.88
CA GLU A 73 13.70 -3.09 -4.20
C GLU A 73 12.95 -4.30 -3.61
N LEU A 74 11.78 -4.10 -2.98
CA LEU A 74 10.96 -5.21 -2.47
C LEU A 74 10.47 -6.13 -3.59
N VAL A 75 9.96 -5.55 -4.67
CA VAL A 75 9.45 -6.29 -5.83
C VAL A 75 10.56 -7.13 -6.46
N GLU A 76 11.78 -6.57 -6.56
CA GLU A 76 12.94 -7.31 -7.05
C GLU A 76 13.28 -8.50 -6.16
N MET A 77 13.27 -8.33 -4.83
CA MET A 77 13.49 -9.45 -3.91
C MET A 77 12.44 -10.56 -4.05
N VAL A 78 11.16 -10.19 -4.23
CA VAL A 78 10.06 -11.15 -4.43
C VAL A 78 10.21 -11.90 -5.76
N ARG A 79 10.54 -11.16 -6.84
CA ARG A 79 10.81 -11.73 -8.16
C ARG A 79 11.97 -12.72 -8.11
N ASP A 80 13.07 -12.33 -7.48
CA ASP A 80 14.29 -13.14 -7.41
C ASP A 80 14.08 -14.40 -6.53
N ALA A 81 13.15 -14.36 -5.58
CA ALA A 81 12.70 -15.54 -4.84
C ALA A 81 11.76 -16.46 -5.64
N GLY A 82 11.30 -16.05 -6.82
CA GLY A 82 10.40 -16.83 -7.68
C GLY A 82 8.98 -16.94 -7.11
N LEU A 83 8.52 -15.92 -6.40
CA LEU A 83 7.18 -15.83 -5.81
C LEU A 83 6.30 -14.87 -6.63
N LYS A 84 4.99 -15.14 -6.69
CA LYS A 84 4.03 -14.17 -7.24
C LYS A 84 3.83 -13.00 -6.27
N LEU A 85 3.32 -11.89 -6.80
CA LEU A 85 3.09 -10.68 -6.05
C LEU A 85 1.63 -10.24 -6.18
N HIS A 86 0.98 -9.98 -5.05
CA HIS A 86 -0.21 -9.16 -4.95
C HIS A 86 0.12 -7.86 -4.19
N VAL A 87 -0.45 -6.74 -4.63
CA VAL A 87 -0.28 -5.46 -3.94
C VAL A 87 -1.62 -4.86 -3.58
N SER A 88 -1.70 -4.31 -2.37
CA SER A 88 -2.84 -3.51 -1.91
C SER A 88 -2.49 -2.04 -2.04
N LEU A 89 -3.27 -1.26 -2.79
CA LEU A 89 -3.05 0.18 -2.90
C LEU A 89 -3.74 0.90 -1.75
N CYS A 90 -2.95 1.39 -0.80
CA CYS A 90 -3.43 1.96 0.44
C CYS A 90 -3.43 3.49 0.36
N PHE A 91 -4.58 4.06 -0.01
CA PHE A 91 -4.84 5.51 0.01
C PHE A 91 -5.24 6.06 1.39
N HIS A 92 -4.85 5.37 2.46
CA HIS A 92 -5.11 5.74 3.85
C HIS A 92 -3.82 5.69 4.65
N ALA A 93 -3.78 6.45 5.75
CA ALA A 93 -2.76 6.33 6.78
C ALA A 93 -3.05 5.12 7.69
N ALA A 94 -2.02 4.64 8.38
CA ALA A 94 -2.12 3.56 9.35
C ALA A 94 -1.25 3.89 10.57
N LYS A 95 -1.87 4.40 11.64
CA LYS A 95 -1.14 4.83 12.86
C LYS A 95 -0.34 3.71 13.50
N GLN A 96 -0.85 2.49 13.51
CA GLN A 96 -0.20 1.33 14.10
C GLN A 96 1.14 1.02 13.40
N ALA A 97 1.20 1.24 12.09
CA ALA A 97 2.40 1.08 11.27
C ALA A 97 3.18 2.39 11.09
N LYS A 98 2.78 3.48 11.77
CA LYS A 98 3.35 4.83 11.63
C LYS A 98 3.39 5.32 10.18
N ILE A 99 2.38 4.93 9.40
CA ILE A 99 2.17 5.41 8.04
C ILE A 99 1.21 6.59 8.10
N GLU A 100 1.56 7.69 7.43
CA GLU A 100 0.77 8.91 7.34
C GLU A 100 0.18 9.06 5.92
N LEU A 101 -0.77 9.99 5.75
CA LEU A 101 -1.15 10.46 4.41
C LEU A 101 0.00 11.31 3.84
N PRO A 102 0.05 11.54 2.52
CA PRO A 102 1.04 12.45 1.95
C PRO A 102 1.06 13.82 2.65
N ASP A 103 2.25 14.40 2.81
CA ASP A 103 2.46 15.66 3.53
C ASP A 103 1.62 16.79 2.93
N TRP A 104 1.49 16.82 1.60
CA TRP A 104 0.71 17.82 0.90
C TRP A 104 -0.80 17.66 1.14
N VAL A 105 -1.31 16.44 1.33
CA VAL A 105 -2.71 16.18 1.71
C VAL A 105 -2.94 16.61 3.15
N SER A 106 -2.02 16.27 4.05
CA SER A 106 -2.08 16.65 5.45
C SER A 106 -2.13 18.17 5.62
N LYS A 107 -1.33 18.93 4.86
CA LYS A 107 -1.36 20.40 4.82
C LYS A 107 -2.70 20.96 4.34
N ILE A 108 -3.31 20.36 3.33
CA ILE A 108 -4.67 20.74 2.89
C ILE A 108 -5.67 20.47 4.02
N GLY A 109 -5.56 19.34 4.71
CA GLY A 109 -6.43 18.99 5.83
C GLY A 109 -6.30 19.88 7.07
N GLU A 110 -5.15 20.53 7.25
CA GLU A 110 -4.97 21.58 8.28
C GLU A 110 -5.72 22.86 7.91
N ALA A 111 -5.66 23.27 6.65
CA ALA A 111 -6.37 24.45 6.16
C ALA A 111 -7.88 24.22 5.97
N GLN A 112 -8.26 22.99 5.58
CA GLN A 112 -9.61 22.58 5.24
C GLN A 112 -9.93 21.22 5.88
N PRO A 113 -10.29 21.20 7.18
CA PRO A 113 -10.50 19.95 7.92
C PRO A 113 -11.72 19.13 7.47
N ASP A 114 -12.59 19.69 6.63
CA ASP A 114 -13.77 19.02 6.09
C ASP A 114 -13.45 17.97 5.02
N ILE A 115 -12.20 17.89 4.56
CA ILE A 115 -11.76 16.80 3.68
C ILE A 115 -11.73 15.45 4.40
N PHE A 116 -11.75 15.44 5.74
CA PHE A 116 -11.71 14.22 6.55
C PHE A 116 -13.10 13.77 6.99
N PHE A 117 -13.25 12.46 7.20
CA PHE A 117 -14.42 11.94 7.89
C PHE A 117 -14.58 12.58 9.27
N THR A 118 -15.83 12.87 9.62
CA THR A 118 -16.15 13.65 10.81
C THR A 118 -17.33 13.03 11.54
N ASN A 119 -17.15 12.73 12.82
CA ASN A 119 -18.24 12.19 13.62
C ASN A 119 -19.19 13.28 14.14
N ARG A 120 -20.29 12.87 14.78
CA ARG A 120 -21.30 13.79 15.35
C ARG A 120 -20.72 14.79 16.36
N SER A 121 -19.66 14.42 17.08
CA SER A 121 -18.95 15.29 18.02
C SER A 121 -17.91 16.19 17.34
N ARG A 122 -17.93 16.32 16.01
CA ARG A 122 -16.99 17.10 15.19
C ARG A 122 -15.53 16.65 15.29
N ARG A 123 -15.24 15.42 15.75
CA ARG A 123 -13.87 14.88 15.70
C ARG A 123 -13.55 14.41 14.28
N ARG A 124 -12.38 14.81 13.79
CA ARG A 124 -11.86 14.48 12.45
C ARG A 124 -11.06 13.19 12.49
N TYR A 125 -11.36 12.26 11.59
CA TYR A 125 -10.57 11.05 11.35
C TYR A 125 -9.55 11.33 10.25
N LYS A 126 -8.33 11.71 10.66
CA LYS A 126 -7.26 12.20 9.77
C LYS A 126 -6.52 11.12 8.98
N GLU A 127 -6.95 9.86 9.08
CA GLU A 127 -6.26 8.74 8.42
C GLU A 127 -6.83 8.45 7.03
N CYS A 128 -7.99 8.99 6.67
CA CYS A 128 -8.59 8.77 5.37
C CYS A 128 -9.43 9.99 4.96
N LEU A 129 -9.44 10.28 3.66
CA LEU A 129 -10.26 11.34 3.09
C LEU A 129 -11.72 10.89 3.01
N SER A 130 -12.62 11.83 3.23
CA SER A 130 -14.07 11.63 3.12
C SER A 130 -14.46 11.31 1.69
N LEU A 131 -15.48 10.48 1.49
CA LEU A 131 -16.05 10.18 0.16
C LEU A 131 -16.50 11.44 -0.60
N ALA A 132 -16.86 12.53 0.10
CA ALA A 132 -17.23 13.78 -0.56
C ALA A 132 -16.08 14.32 -1.44
N VAL A 133 -14.82 14.07 -1.08
CA VAL A 133 -13.64 14.54 -1.84
C VAL A 133 -13.57 13.89 -3.23
N ASP A 134 -14.29 12.80 -3.48
CA ASP A 134 -14.39 12.14 -4.79
C ASP A 134 -15.01 13.06 -5.85
N ASP A 135 -15.92 13.95 -5.45
CA ASP A 135 -16.66 14.85 -6.34
C ASP A 135 -16.21 16.32 -6.22
N PHE A 136 -15.56 16.71 -5.13
CA PHE A 136 -15.14 18.09 -4.90
C PHE A 136 -13.65 18.31 -5.21
N PRO A 137 -13.28 19.32 -6.02
CA PRO A 137 -11.90 19.54 -6.47
C PRO A 137 -11.02 20.27 -5.44
N VAL A 138 -10.96 19.75 -4.21
CA VAL A 138 -10.28 20.37 -3.06
C VAL A 138 -8.79 20.02 -2.97
N LEU A 139 -8.27 19.16 -3.85
CA LEU A 139 -6.87 18.75 -3.88
C LEU A 139 -6.11 19.50 -4.98
N TYR A 140 -5.84 20.80 -4.74
CA TYR A 140 -5.24 21.71 -5.73
C TYR A 140 -6.02 21.75 -7.05
N GLY A 141 -7.35 21.83 -6.97
CA GLY A 141 -8.23 21.86 -8.16
C GLY A 141 -8.51 20.49 -8.78
N LYS A 142 -8.15 19.39 -8.10
CA LYS A 142 -8.45 18.02 -8.50
C LYS A 142 -9.34 17.33 -7.47
N THR A 143 -10.19 16.42 -7.96
CA THR A 143 -10.95 15.53 -7.07
C THR A 143 -10.08 14.37 -6.62
N LEU A 144 -10.52 13.66 -5.58
CA LEU A 144 -9.79 12.50 -5.05
C LEU A 144 -9.66 11.37 -6.08
N VAL A 145 -10.73 11.09 -6.82
CA VAL A 145 -10.74 10.09 -7.91
C VAL A 145 -9.70 10.44 -8.98
N GLN A 146 -9.59 11.71 -9.37
CA GLN A 146 -8.58 12.14 -10.35
C GLN A 146 -7.16 11.96 -9.82
N VAL A 147 -6.94 12.17 -8.52
CA VAL A 147 -5.62 11.95 -7.90
C VAL A 147 -5.29 10.45 -7.91
N TYR A 148 -6.23 9.60 -7.50
CA TYR A 148 -6.03 8.14 -7.49
C TYR A 148 -5.82 7.58 -8.90
N GLN A 149 -6.51 8.09 -9.91
CA GLN A 149 -6.32 7.68 -11.31
C GLN A 149 -4.92 7.97 -11.85
N VAL A 150 -4.24 9.00 -11.36
CA VAL A 150 -2.86 9.31 -11.77
C VAL A 150 -1.85 8.44 -11.01
N PHE A 151 -2.20 7.99 -9.81
CA PHE A 151 -1.38 7.08 -9.03
C PHE A 151 -1.36 5.65 -9.59
N LEU A 152 -2.50 5.20 -10.13
CA LEU A 152 -2.70 3.89 -10.77
C LEU A 152 -1.98 3.79 -12.12
#